data_AF-A0A401IQ56-F1
#
_entry.id   AF-A0A401IQ56-F1
#
_cell.length_a   1.000
_cell.length_b   1.000
_cell.length_c   1.000
_cell.angle_alpha   90.00
_cell.angle_beta   90.00
_cell.angle_gamma   90.00
#
_symmetry.space_group_name_H-M   'P 1'
#
loop_
_entity.id
_entity.type
_entity.pdbx_description
1 polymer ?
#
loop_
_entity_poly.entity_id
_entity_poly.type
_entity_poly.pdbx_seq_one_letter_code
_entity_poly.pdbx_strand_id
1 'polypeptide(L)'
;MFIRSEVYVPVELNNQINTMIKEKSYSKLKKLAADNKTADLLVNLNEKTRCKDTSDAQGGTSRSLNYATGLEGKTFGVEMRKQNFIYWKVVKIYR
;
A
#
# COMPACT_ATOMS: atom_id res chain seq x y z
N MET A 1 10.45 -12.82 20.24
CA MET A 1 10.41 -13.48 18.91
C MET A 1 9.60 -12.59 17.97
N PHE A 2 10.24 -11.63 17.28
CA PHE A 2 9.57 -10.56 16.51
C PHE A 2 9.72 -10.69 14.98
N ILE A 3 10.23 -11.83 14.48
CA ILE A 3 10.82 -11.89 13.14
C ILE A 3 9.79 -12.15 12.00
N ARG A 4 8.55 -12.59 12.30
CA ARG A 4 7.59 -12.96 11.24
C ARG A 4 6.67 -11.85 10.73
N SER A 5 6.40 -10.81 11.51
CA SER A 5 5.43 -9.79 11.09
C SER A 5 6.02 -8.81 10.07
N GLU A 6 7.28 -8.41 10.22
CA GLU A 6 7.86 -7.34 9.39
C GLU A 6 8.10 -7.76 7.93
N VAL A 7 8.42 -9.03 7.67
CA VAL A 7 8.52 -9.57 6.30
C VAL A 7 7.14 -9.74 5.66
N TYR A 8 6.11 -9.98 6.46
CA TYR A 8 4.76 -10.27 5.97
C TYR A 8 3.99 -9.01 5.54
N VAL A 9 4.15 -7.89 6.25
CA VAL A 9 3.39 -6.66 5.96
C VAL A 9 3.68 -6.09 4.57
N PRO A 10 4.94 -5.98 4.10
CA PRO A 10 5.24 -5.55 2.72
C PRO A 10 4.63 -6.46 1.66
N VAL A 11 4.60 -7.78 1.90
CA VAL A 11 3.97 -8.76 0.99
C VAL A 11 2.45 -8.56 0.95
N GLU A 12 1.82 -8.41 2.11
CA GLU A 12 0.38 -8.16 2.23
C GLU A 12 -0.02 -6.82 1.61
N LEU A 13 0.78 -5.76 1.80
CA LEU A 13 0.64 -4.46 1.13
C LEU A 13 0.65 -4.63 -0.39
N ASN A 14 1.68 -5.28 -0.93
CA ASN A 14 1.82 -5.51 -2.37
C ASN A 14 0.62 -6.26 -2.92
N ASN A 15 0.18 -7.32 -2.23
CA ASN A 15 -0.97 -8.11 -2.65
C ASN A 15 -2.27 -7.30 -2.67
N GLN A 16 -2.51 -6.46 -1.67
CA GLN A 16 -3.71 -5.62 -1.62
C GLN A 16 -3.74 -4.60 -2.76
N ILE A 17 -2.65 -3.86 -2.97
CA ILE A 17 -2.56 -2.86 -4.03
C ILE A 17 -2.65 -3.53 -5.41
N ASN A 18 -1.92 -4.62 -5.64
CA ASN A 18 -1.96 -5.36 -6.90
C ASN A 18 -3.36 -5.92 -7.21
N THR A 19 -4.06 -6.43 -6.20
CA THR A 19 -5.45 -6.88 -6.35
C THR A 19 -6.35 -5.72 -6.75
N MET A 20 -6.26 -4.56 -6.08
CA MET A 20 -7.06 -3.40 -6.42
C MET A 20 -6.81 -2.87 -7.85
N ILE A 21 -5.56 -2.88 -8.30
CA ILE A 21 -5.19 -2.50 -9.68
C ILE A 21 -5.76 -3.52 -10.67
N LYS A 22 -5.56 -4.82 -10.43
CA LYS A 22 -6.02 -5.90 -11.33
C LYS A 22 -7.54 -5.94 -11.46
N GLU A 23 -8.25 -5.74 -10.35
CA GLU A 23 -9.72 -5.72 -10.30
C GLU A 23 -10.33 -4.42 -10.83
N LYS A 24 -9.52 -3.42 -11.22
CA LYS A 24 -10.00 -2.08 -11.58
C LYS A 24 -10.89 -1.48 -10.48
N SER A 25 -10.52 -1.71 -9.22
CA SER A 25 -11.21 -1.21 -8.03
C SER A 25 -10.97 0.30 -7.83
N TYR A 26 -11.24 1.12 -8.84
CA TYR A 26 -10.93 2.56 -8.86
C TYR A 26 -11.57 3.29 -7.69
N SER A 27 -12.80 2.94 -7.29
CA SER A 27 -13.47 3.53 -6.14
C SER A 27 -12.74 3.26 -4.81
N LYS A 28 -12.12 2.08 -4.66
CA LYS A 28 -11.30 1.75 -3.48
C LYS A 28 -9.99 2.52 -3.51
N LEU A 29 -9.30 2.56 -4.66
CA LEU A 29 -8.05 3.31 -4.81
C LEU A 29 -8.25 4.81 -4.53
N LYS A 30 -9.33 5.41 -5.04
CA LYS A 30 -9.69 6.82 -4.73
C LYS A 30 -9.90 7.05 -3.24
N LYS A 31 -10.57 6.14 -2.53
CA LYS A 31 -10.80 6.25 -1.08
C LYS A 31 -9.52 6.13 -0.25
N LEU A 32 -8.52 5.40 -0.77
CA LEU A 32 -7.24 5.23 -0.10
C LEU A 32 -6.26 6.38 -0.41
N ALA A 33 -6.49 7.14 -1.48
CA ALA A 33 -5.65 8.28 -1.81
C ALA A 33 -5.75 9.39 -0.74
N ALA A 34 -4.60 9.94 -0.35
CA ALA A 34 -4.52 11.03 0.61
C ALA A 34 -5.07 12.36 0.08
N ASP A 35 -5.04 12.55 -1.24
CA ASP A 35 -5.51 13.75 -1.93
C ASP A 35 -5.96 13.40 -3.36
N ASN A 36 -6.58 14.38 -4.04
CA ASN A 36 -7.08 14.21 -5.40
C ASN A 36 -5.96 13.92 -6.41
N LYS A 37 -4.78 14.52 -6.23
CA LYS A 37 -3.64 14.31 -7.12
C LYS A 37 -3.16 12.85 -7.10
N THR A 38 -3.10 12.27 -5.91
CA THR A 38 -2.77 10.87 -5.68
C THR A 38 -3.88 9.98 -6.21
N ALA A 39 -5.15 10.35 -6.00
CA ALA A 39 -6.30 9.60 -6.50
C ALA A 39 -6.27 9.49 -8.03
N ASP A 40 -6.03 10.61 -8.72
CA ASP A 40 -5.95 10.68 -10.18
C ASP A 40 -4.79 9.84 -10.72
N LEU A 41 -3.64 9.85 -10.04
CA LEU A 41 -2.53 8.97 -10.42
C LEU A 41 -2.89 7.49 -10.27
N LEU A 42 -3.50 7.11 -9.14
CA LEU A 42 -3.81 5.71 -8.83
C LEU A 42 -4.87 5.11 -9.75
N VAL A 43 -5.89 5.89 -10.15
CA VAL A 43 -6.94 5.38 -11.05
C VAL A 43 -6.52 5.32 -12.52
N ASN A 44 -5.48 6.06 -12.89
CA ASN A 44 -4.92 6.04 -14.24
C ASN A 44 -3.76 5.03 -14.39
N LEU A 45 -3.45 4.26 -13.35
CA LEU A 45 -2.45 3.19 -13.44
C LEU A 45 -2.88 2.14 -14.48
N ASN A 46 -1.91 1.68 -15.27
CA ASN A 46 -2.11 0.53 -16.14
C ASN A 46 -2.50 -0.72 -15.31
N GLU A 47 -3.43 -1.55 -15.79
CA GLU A 47 -3.83 -2.81 -15.16
C GLU A 47 -2.67 -3.83 -14.99
N LYS A 48 -1.62 -3.67 -15.80
CA LYS A 48 -0.38 -4.44 -15.73
C LYS A 48 0.63 -3.87 -14.72
N THR A 49 0.37 -2.67 -14.19
CA THR A 49 1.21 -2.09 -13.12
C THR A 49 1.25 -3.04 -11.93
N ARG A 50 2.44 -3.18 -11.35
CA ARG A 50 2.65 -3.96 -10.14
C ARG A 50 3.28 -3.09 -9.07
N CYS A 51 2.68 -3.15 -7.89
CA CYS A 51 3.24 -2.74 -6.63
C CYS A 51 4.40 -3.67 -6.30
N LYS A 52 5.60 -3.11 -6.22
CA LYS A 52 6.86 -3.83 -5.96
C LYS A 52 7.87 -2.90 -5.28
N ASP A 53 9.04 -3.44 -4.94
CA ASP A 53 10.15 -2.67 -4.37
C ASP A 53 9.72 -1.92 -3.08
N THR A 54 8.88 -2.59 -2.28
CA THR A 54 8.40 -2.05 -1.01
C THR A 54 9.52 -2.08 0.03
N SER A 55 9.76 -0.93 0.66
CA SER A 55 10.78 -0.75 1.68
C SER A 55 10.45 -1.52 2.95
N ASP A 56 11.41 -1.59 3.87
CA ASP A 56 11.12 -1.83 5.28
C ASP A 56 10.27 -0.69 5.86
N ALA A 57 9.71 -0.89 7.05
CA ALA A 57 8.90 0.13 7.71
C ALA A 57 9.73 1.42 7.95
N GLN A 58 9.22 2.55 7.47
CA GLN A 58 9.86 3.88 7.53
C GLN A 58 9.41 4.70 8.75
N GLY A 59 8.80 4.04 9.74
CA GLY A 59 8.25 4.66 10.95
C GLY A 59 6.78 4.34 11.18
N GLY A 60 6.23 4.95 12.23
CA GLY A 60 4.85 4.73 12.68
C GLY A 60 4.79 4.28 14.13
N THR A 61 3.81 3.43 14.42
CA THR A 61 3.48 2.88 15.74
C THR A 61 3.24 1.38 15.64
N SER A 62 3.08 0.70 16.78
CA SER A 62 2.72 -0.73 16.81
C SER A 62 1.38 -1.07 16.13
N ARG A 63 0.55 -0.07 15.82
CA ARG A 63 -0.76 -0.23 15.17
C ARG A 63 -0.84 0.38 13.76
N SER A 64 0.15 1.17 13.36
CA SER A 64 0.17 1.82 12.04
C SER A 64 1.60 1.98 11.58
N LEU A 65 1.96 1.41 10.42
CA LEU A 65 3.31 1.43 9.87
C LEU A 65 3.30 2.08 8.49
N ASN A 66 4.34 2.87 8.22
CA ASN A 66 4.51 3.55 6.95
C ASN A 66 5.54 2.83 6.09
N TYR A 67 5.27 2.73 4.80
CA TYR A 67 6.12 2.08 3.81
C TYR A 67 6.28 2.97 2.57
N ALA A 68 7.39 2.82 1.87
CA ALA A 68 7.55 3.33 0.51
C ALA A 68 7.42 2.16 -0.47
N THR A 69 6.69 2.34 -1.58
CA THR A 69 6.52 1.30 -2.61
C THR A 69 6.58 1.87 -4.01
N GLY A 70 7.03 1.07 -4.97
CA GLY A 70 7.11 1.41 -6.38
C GLY A 70 5.82 1.06 -7.13
N LEU A 71 5.26 2.05 -7.83
CA LEU A 71 4.16 1.89 -8.79
C LEU A 71 4.48 2.67 -10.07
N GLU A 72 4.55 1.97 -11.20
CA GLU A 72 4.78 2.58 -12.52
C GLU A 72 6.03 3.50 -12.56
N GLY A 73 7.12 3.05 -11.94
CA GLY A 73 8.37 3.81 -11.88
C GLY A 73 8.34 5.03 -10.96
N LYS A 74 7.27 5.22 -10.17
CA LYS A 74 7.14 6.27 -9.15
C LYS A 74 7.10 5.63 -7.76
N THR A 75 7.63 6.34 -6.78
CA THR A 75 7.53 5.95 -5.37
C THR A 75 6.29 6.57 -4.74
N PHE A 76 5.56 5.77 -3.96
CA PHE A 76 4.41 6.18 -3.17
C PHE A 76 4.63 5.78 -1.70
N GLY A 77 4.20 6.65 -0.80
CA GLY A 77 4.04 6.33 0.62
C GLY A 77 2.74 5.58 0.85
N VAL A 78 2.77 4.59 1.74
CA VAL A 78 1.61 3.76 2.09
C VAL A 78 1.55 3.60 3.60
N GLU A 79 0.40 3.94 4.20
CA GLU A 79 0.09 3.63 5.59
C GLU A 79 -0.65 2.29 5.66
N MET A 80 -0.08 1.36 6.43
CA MET A 80 -0.68 0.08 6.80
C MET A 80 -1.17 0.15 8.24
N ARG A 81 -2.44 -0.17 8.48
CA ARG A 81 -3.00 -0.26 9.83
C ARG A 81 -3.22 -1.71 10.24
N LYS A 82 -2.80 -2.04 11.46
CA LYS A 82 -3.01 -3.35 12.06
C LYS A 82 -4.50 -3.55 12.36
N GLN A 83 -5.14 -4.56 11.78
CA GLN A 83 -6.54 -4.88 12.05
C GLN A 83 -6.68 -5.85 13.23
N ASN A 84 -5.78 -6.83 13.34
CA ASN A 84 -5.72 -7.78 14.44
C ASN A 84 -4.29 -8.33 14.57
N PHE A 85 -4.09 -9.43 15.29
CA PHE A 85 -2.75 -9.93 15.61
C PHE A 85 -1.90 -10.25 14.37
N ILE A 86 -2.53 -10.63 13.26
CA ILE A 86 -1.88 -11.14 12.05
C ILE A 86 -2.13 -10.32 10.78
N TYR A 87 -3.26 -9.60 10.69
CA TYR A 87 -3.67 -8.90 9.46
C TYR A 87 -3.38 -7.40 9.51
N TRP A 88 -2.84 -6.88 8.42
CA TRP A 88 -2.63 -5.46 8.17
C TRP A 88 -3.39 -5.00 6.93
N LYS A 89 -3.80 -3.74 6.89
CA LYS A 89 -4.61 -3.20 5.80
C LYS A 89 -4.07 -1.88 5.30
N VAL A 90 -4.05 -1.70 3.98
CA VAL A 90 -3.79 -0.40 3.37
C VAL A 90 -4.91 0.55 3.75
N VAL A 91 -4.57 1.65 4.43
CA VAL A 91 -5.55 2.68 4.83
C VAL A 91 -5.32 4.02 4.16
N LYS A 92 -4.09 4.29 3.70
CA LYS A 92 -3.74 5.54 3.03
C LYS A 92 -2.60 5.33 2.05
N ILE A 93 -2.69 5.98 0.89
CA ILE A 93 -1.63 6.06 -0.13
C ILE A 93 -1.38 7.54 -0.41
N TYR A 94 -0.13 7.97 -0.38
CA TYR A 94 0.31 9.34 -0.60
C TYR A 94 1.56 9.37 -1.46
N ARG A 95 1.91 10.55 -1.98
CA ARG A 95 3.10 10.77 -2.80
C ARG A 95 3.97 11.85 -2.20
#